data_AF-A0A6H0XYB4-F1
#
_entry.id   AF-A0A6H0XYB4-F1
#
_cell.length_a   1.000
_cell.length_b   1.000
_cell.length_c   1.000
_cell.angle_alpha   90.00
_cell.angle_beta   90.00
_cell.angle_gamma   90.00
#
_symmetry.space_group_name_H-M   'P 1'
#
loop_
_entity.id
_entity.type
_entity.pdbx_description
1 polymer ?
#
loop_
_entity_poly.entity_id
_entity_poly.type
_entity_poly.pdbx_seq_one_letter_code
_entity_poly.pdbx_strand_id
1 'polypeptide(L)'
;MEARQAPEYVLELTADRSTAKDVITATLHTIFFHRIFTSLYPSTHEVLDLTLPWKQEFLERKRKKSGWFVAKADEETIWETWHIDISITGARSEPEAARNRSLMAKSLEDAAFKILETVNEERSHIPPITTNESNPFPYQILVNARG
;
A
#
# COMPACT_ATOMS: atom_id res chain seq x y z
N MET A 1 2.28 -30.37 -5.03
CA MET A 1 1.81 -29.24 -4.22
C MET A 1 1.30 -28.21 -5.20
N GLU A 2 0.01 -27.87 -5.17
CA GLU A 2 -0.48 -26.74 -5.97
C GLU A 2 0.28 -25.48 -5.55
N ALA A 3 0.81 -24.74 -6.52
CA ALA A 3 1.36 -23.43 -6.27
C ALA A 3 0.22 -22.58 -5.71
N ARG A 4 0.28 -22.23 -4.42
CA ARG A 4 -0.69 -21.32 -3.82
C ARG A 4 -0.58 -20.00 -4.58
N GLN A 5 -1.69 -19.58 -5.20
CA GLN A 5 -1.77 -18.26 -5.80
C GLN A 5 -1.48 -17.22 -4.72
N ALA A 6 -0.65 -16.23 -5.07
CA ALA A 6 -0.32 -15.15 -4.16
C ALA A 6 -1.60 -14.39 -3.77
N PRO A 7 -1.77 -14.04 -2.49
CA PRO A 7 -2.95 -13.31 -2.06
C PRO A 7 -3.02 -11.93 -2.71
N GLU A 8 -4.25 -11.54 -3.02
CA GLU A 8 -4.58 -10.22 -3.55
C GLU A 8 -5.58 -9.53 -2.61
N TYR A 9 -5.33 -8.26 -2.30
CA TYR A 9 -6.17 -7.47 -1.41
C TYR A 9 -6.64 -6.21 -2.12
N VAL A 10 -7.91 -5.84 -1.91
CA VAL A 10 -8.51 -4.64 -2.53
C VAL A 10 -8.83 -3.63 -1.45
N LEU A 11 -8.39 -2.38 -1.62
CA LEU A 11 -8.73 -1.23 -0.80
C LEU A 11 -9.56 -0.27 -1.62
N GLU A 12 -10.71 0.13 -1.10
CA GLU A 12 -11.60 1.11 -1.74
C GLU A 12 -11.47 2.44 -1.00
N LEU A 13 -11.06 3.48 -1.73
CA LEU A 13 -10.84 4.82 -1.19
C LEU A 13 -11.70 5.83 -1.92
N THR A 14 -12.13 6.86 -1.20
CA THR A 14 -12.75 8.05 -1.78
C THR A 14 -11.88 9.26 -1.46
N ALA A 15 -11.62 10.11 -2.46
CA ALA A 15 -10.90 11.36 -2.26
C ALA A 15 -11.39 12.44 -3.23
N ASP A 16 -11.12 13.71 -2.94
CA ASP A 16 -11.24 14.78 -3.94
C ASP A 16 -9.91 15.00 -4.66
N ARG A 17 -9.92 15.83 -5.71
CA ARG A 17 -8.70 16.10 -6.51
C ARG A 17 -7.57 16.72 -5.69
N SER A 18 -7.89 17.52 -4.67
CA SER A 18 -6.89 18.17 -3.81
C SER A 18 -6.19 17.20 -2.86
N THR A 19 -6.90 16.15 -2.43
CA THR A 19 -6.44 15.24 -1.37
C THR A 19 -6.04 13.86 -1.87
N ALA A 20 -6.39 13.49 -3.11
CA ALA A 20 -6.12 12.18 -3.68
C ALA A 20 -4.65 11.74 -3.53
N LYS A 21 -3.70 12.65 -3.77
CA LYS A 21 -2.27 12.35 -3.60
C LYS A 21 -1.95 11.96 -2.16
N ASP A 22 -2.44 12.71 -1.19
CA ASP A 22 -2.12 12.51 0.23
C ASP A 22 -2.79 11.23 0.75
N VAL A 23 -4.02 10.96 0.32
CA VAL A 23 -4.77 9.72 0.63
C VAL A 23 -4.04 8.49 0.11
N ILE A 24 -3.61 8.50 -1.17
CA ILE A 24 -2.84 7.38 -1.75
C ILE A 24 -1.52 7.22 -1.02
N THR A 25 -0.81 8.32 -0.74
CA THR A 25 0.49 8.26 -0.07
C THR A 25 0.36 7.68 1.34
N ALA A 26 -0.64 8.11 2.11
CA ALA A 26 -0.90 7.60 3.44
C ALA A 26 -1.26 6.11 3.45
N THR A 27 -2.06 5.67 2.46
CA THR A 27 -2.42 4.26 2.29
C THR A 27 -1.16 3.41 2.00
N LEU A 28 -0.33 3.83 1.04
CA LEU A 28 0.93 3.15 0.72
C LEU A 28 1.88 3.10 1.92
N HIS A 29 2.00 4.22 2.65
CA HIS A 29 2.84 4.28 3.85
C HIS A 29 2.35 3.30 4.92
N THR A 30 1.04 3.18 5.09
CA THR A 30 0.44 2.24 6.05
C THR A 30 0.73 0.79 5.66
N ILE A 31 0.57 0.42 4.39
CA ILE A 31 0.94 -0.94 3.91
C ILE A 31 2.42 -1.21 4.18
N PHE A 32 3.28 -0.28 3.76
CA PHE A 32 4.73 -0.50 3.86
C PHE A 32 5.26 -0.47 5.29
N PHE A 33 4.67 0.32 6.19
CA PHE A 33 5.03 0.30 7.62
C PHE A 33 4.93 -1.11 8.19
N HIS A 34 3.95 -1.88 7.72
CA HIS A 34 3.68 -3.24 8.17
C HIS A 34 4.42 -4.33 7.38
N ARG A 35 4.99 -4.01 6.21
CA ARG A 35 5.63 -4.97 5.30
C ARG A 35 7.11 -4.74 5.04
N ILE A 36 7.67 -3.61 5.47
CA ILE A 36 9.11 -3.33 5.39
C ILE A 36 9.75 -3.65 6.74
N PHE A 37 10.52 -4.73 6.78
CA PHE A 37 11.21 -5.26 7.97
C PHE A 37 12.49 -4.51 8.36
N THR A 38 12.53 -3.20 8.10
CA THR A 38 13.58 -2.30 8.61
C THR A 38 13.23 -1.83 10.01
N SER A 39 14.22 -1.56 10.85
CA SER A 39 13.99 -0.68 12.02
C SER A 39 13.48 0.67 11.54
N LEU A 40 12.26 1.01 11.91
CA LEU A 40 11.62 2.30 11.60
C LEU A 40 11.52 3.12 12.88
N TYR A 41 11.80 4.42 12.78
CA TYR A 41 11.36 5.37 13.79
C TYR A 41 9.87 5.65 13.57
N PRO A 42 9.01 5.43 14.58
CA PRO A 42 7.59 5.70 14.44
C PRO A 42 7.37 7.21 14.23
N SER A 43 6.59 7.55 13.22
CA SER A 43 6.11 8.91 12.94
C SER A 43 4.67 8.81 12.44
N THR A 44 3.89 9.87 12.65
CA THR A 44 2.48 9.92 12.26
C THR A 44 2.17 11.22 11.54
N HIS A 45 1.26 11.17 10.57
CA HIS A 45 0.77 12.34 9.83
C HIS A 45 -0.76 12.38 9.85
N GLU A 46 -1.32 13.59 9.89
CA GLU A 46 -2.76 13.85 9.81
C GLU A 46 -3.20 13.90 8.34
N VAL A 47 -4.12 13.03 7.95
CA VAL A 47 -4.74 13.02 6.62
C VAL A 47 -6.24 12.79 6.77
N LEU A 48 -7.06 13.73 6.27
CA LEU A 48 -8.53 13.65 6.33
C LEU A 48 -9.10 13.32 7.73
N ASP A 49 -8.50 13.85 8.80
CA ASP A 49 -8.83 13.58 10.22
C ASP A 49 -8.31 12.28 10.82
N LEU A 50 -7.42 11.58 10.11
CA LEU A 50 -6.80 10.36 10.62
C LEU A 50 -5.30 10.56 10.86
N THR A 51 -4.87 10.17 12.06
CA THR A 51 -3.47 10.02 12.42
C THR A 51 -2.95 8.69 11.88
N LEU A 52 -2.24 8.70 10.76
CA LEU A 52 -1.73 7.49 10.10
C LEU A 52 -0.21 7.35 10.26
N PRO A 53 0.32 6.11 10.34
CA PRO A 53 1.76 5.89 10.39
C PRO A 53 2.42 6.40 9.11
N TRP A 54 3.52 7.11 9.27
CA TRP A 54 4.27 7.72 8.19
C TRP A 54 5.72 7.32 8.25
N LYS A 55 6.30 6.97 7.10
CA LYS A 55 7.73 6.72 6.98
C LYS A 55 8.38 7.87 6.22
N GLN A 56 9.43 8.45 6.80
CA GLN A 56 10.10 9.64 6.26
C GLN A 56 10.87 9.38 4.95
N GLU A 57 11.40 8.18 4.75
CA GLU A 57 12.18 7.84 3.54
C GLU A 57 11.81 6.47 2.97
N PHE A 58 11.24 6.47 1.77
CA PHE A 58 11.09 5.26 0.96
C PHE A 58 12.21 5.21 -0.05
N LEU A 59 13.26 4.41 0.21
CA LEU A 59 14.15 3.99 -0.87
C LEU A 59 13.37 3.02 -1.77
N GLU A 60 12.98 3.50 -2.94
CA GLU A 60 12.53 2.64 -4.04
C GLU A 60 13.73 1.83 -4.52
N ARG A 61 13.71 0.52 -4.26
CA ARG A 61 14.65 -0.40 -4.90
C ARG A 61 13.98 -1.00 -6.11
N LYS A 62 14.13 -0.32 -7.25
CA LYS A 62 13.72 -0.85 -8.55
C LYS A 62 14.45 -2.17 -8.80
N ARG A 63 13.70 -3.20 -9.19
CA ARG A 63 14.19 -4.51 -9.59
C ARG A 63 15.35 -4.33 -10.59
N LYS A 64 16.55 -4.77 -10.22
CA LYS A 64 17.66 -4.86 -11.17
C LYS A 64 17.35 -6.02 -12.09
N LYS A 65 17.22 -5.79 -13.41
CA LYS A 65 17.13 -6.88 -14.39
C LYS A 65 18.40 -7.72 -14.25
N SER A 66 18.29 -8.91 -13.66
CA SER A 66 19.36 -9.88 -13.61
C SER A 66 19.81 -10.20 -15.03
N GLY A 67 21.12 -10.14 -15.28
CA GLY A 67 21.72 -10.44 -16.57
C GLY A 67 21.47 -11.89 -16.99
N TRP A 68 21.54 -12.14 -18.30
CA TRP A 68 21.20 -13.38 -19.02
C TRP A 68 21.89 -14.68 -18.54
N PHE A 69 22.77 -14.64 -17.52
CA PHE A 69 23.51 -15.81 -17.02
C PHE A 69 22.93 -16.46 -15.74
N VAL A 70 21.80 -15.99 -15.22
CA VAL A 70 21.05 -16.71 -14.16
C VAL A 70 19.75 -17.24 -14.77
N ALA A 71 19.88 -18.16 -15.72
CA ALA A 71 18.75 -18.85 -16.31
C ALA A 71 18.36 -20.05 -15.42
N LYS A 72 17.10 -20.03 -14.97
CA LYS A 72 16.31 -21.10 -14.33
C LYS A 72 16.32 -21.11 -12.80
N ALA A 73 15.10 -21.08 -12.22
CA ALA A 73 14.72 -21.38 -10.84
C ALA A 73 14.50 -20.21 -9.86
N ASP A 74 13.94 -19.10 -10.33
CA ASP A 74 12.90 -18.40 -9.58
C ASP A 74 11.98 -17.76 -10.63
N GLU A 75 10.80 -18.34 -10.85
CA GLU A 75 9.67 -17.47 -11.21
C GLU A 75 9.64 -16.46 -10.08
N GLU A 76 9.98 -15.20 -10.37
CA GLU A 76 9.96 -14.12 -9.41
C GLU A 76 8.53 -13.99 -8.88
N THR A 77 8.28 -14.72 -7.79
CA THR A 77 6.95 -15.01 -7.31
C THR A 77 6.54 -13.80 -6.49
N ILE A 78 5.62 -13.02 -7.04
CA ILE A 78 4.93 -11.97 -6.29
C ILE A 78 4.29 -12.68 -5.10
N TRP A 79 4.69 -12.34 -3.89
CA TRP A 79 4.16 -13.00 -2.69
C TRP A 79 2.88 -12.31 -2.18
N GLU A 80 2.60 -11.08 -2.61
CA GLU A 80 1.43 -10.31 -2.18
C GLU A 80 1.11 -9.18 -3.19
N THR A 81 -0.17 -8.94 -3.46
CA THR A 81 -0.65 -7.84 -4.31
C THR A 81 -1.69 -6.99 -3.58
N TRP A 82 -1.55 -5.66 -3.63
CA TRP A 82 -2.55 -4.72 -3.12
C TRP A 82 -3.09 -3.87 -4.28
N HIS A 83 -4.39 -3.97 -4.51
CA HIS A 83 -5.14 -3.11 -5.42
C HIS A 83 -5.74 -1.96 -4.65
N ILE A 84 -5.43 -0.73 -5.06
CA ILE A 84 -5.96 0.49 -4.44
C ILE A 84 -6.88 1.15 -5.45
N ASP A 85 -8.18 1.01 -5.24
CA ASP A 85 -9.21 1.61 -6.07
C ASP A 85 -9.63 2.94 -5.46
N ILE A 86 -9.43 4.03 -6.20
CA ILE A 86 -9.74 5.39 -5.75
C ILE A 86 -10.88 6.00 -6.57
N SER A 87 -11.94 6.39 -5.86
CA SER A 87 -13.07 7.16 -6.41
C SER A 87 -12.85 8.64 -6.19
N ILE A 88 -12.77 9.41 -7.28
CA ILE A 88 -12.60 10.86 -7.22
C ILE A 88 -13.96 11.54 -7.13
N THR A 89 -14.22 12.20 -5.99
CA THR A 89 -15.43 12.99 -5.75
C THR A 89 -15.18 14.49 -5.95
N GLY A 90 -16.26 15.24 -6.19
CA GLY A 90 -16.26 16.70 -6.24
C GLY A 90 -17.50 17.24 -5.53
N ALA A 91 -17.44 18.49 -5.09
CA ALA A 91 -18.57 19.17 -4.46
C ALA A 91 -18.94 20.44 -5.25
N ARG A 92 -20.23 20.71 -5.37
CA ARG A 92 -20.79 21.95 -5.96
C ARG A 92 -21.40 22.87 -4.91
N SER A 93 -21.41 22.44 -3.64
CA SER A 93 -21.94 23.20 -2.51
C SER A 93 -21.24 22.83 -1.20
N GLU A 94 -21.32 23.71 -0.19
CA GLU A 94 -20.76 23.48 1.15
C GLU A 94 -21.33 22.22 1.85
N PRO A 95 -22.65 21.94 1.82
CA PRO A 95 -23.17 20.71 2.44
C PRO A 95 -22.64 19.43 1.77
N GLU A 96 -22.46 19.47 0.44
CA GLU A 96 -21.88 18.36 -0.30
C GLU A 96 -20.39 18.19 0.03
N ALA A 97 -19.64 19.28 0.19
CA ALA A 97 -18.25 19.25 0.60
C ALA A 97 -18.09 18.64 2.01
N ALA A 98 -18.93 19.02 2.96
CA ALA A 98 -18.93 18.45 4.31
C ALA A 98 -19.22 16.95 4.30
N ARG A 99 -20.23 16.51 3.53
CA ARG A 99 -20.54 15.09 3.36
C ARG A 99 -19.38 14.32 2.71
N ASN A 100 -18.80 14.87 1.64
CA ASN A 100 -17.67 14.25 0.95
C ASN A 100 -16.49 14.09 1.90
N ARG A 101 -16.18 15.10 2.72
CA ARG A 101 -15.11 15.03 3.72
C ARG A 101 -15.31 13.87 4.69
N SER A 102 -16.52 13.69 5.23
CA SER A 102 -16.84 12.56 6.12
C SER A 102 -16.71 11.21 5.42
N LEU A 103 -17.16 11.09 4.16
CA LEU A 103 -17.03 9.86 3.38
C LEU A 103 -15.57 9.51 3.08
N MET A 104 -14.78 10.52 2.70
CA MET A 104 -13.36 10.35 2.39
C MET A 104 -12.59 9.91 3.64
N ALA A 105 -12.81 10.57 4.78
CA ALA A 105 -12.24 10.19 6.07
C ALA A 105 -12.61 8.75 6.44
N LYS A 106 -13.89 8.40 6.34
CA LYS A 106 -14.35 7.05 6.67
C LYS A 106 -13.73 5.98 5.77
N SER A 107 -13.64 6.22 4.46
CA SER A 107 -13.02 5.26 3.53
C SER A 107 -11.53 5.04 3.83
N LEU A 108 -10.80 6.08 4.23
CA LEU A 108 -9.40 5.97 4.62
C LEU A 108 -9.24 5.22 5.96
N GLU A 109 -10.16 5.42 6.90
CA GLU A 109 -10.21 4.69 8.17
C GLU A 109 -10.42 3.19 7.91
N ASP A 110 -11.44 2.85 7.13
CA ASP A 110 -11.78 1.46 6.81
C ASP A 110 -10.63 0.78 6.06
N ALA A 111 -9.95 1.48 5.15
CA ALA A 111 -8.77 0.97 4.47
C ALA A 111 -7.60 0.71 5.44
N ALA A 112 -7.35 1.62 6.38
CA ALA A 112 -6.28 1.46 7.38
C ALA A 112 -6.54 0.25 8.31
N PHE A 113 -7.77 0.08 8.79
CA PHE A 113 -8.15 -1.08 9.59
C PHE A 113 -8.04 -2.37 8.79
N LYS A 114 -8.51 -2.37 7.54
CA LYS A 114 -8.39 -3.55 6.67
C LYS A 114 -6.93 -3.94 6.43
N ILE A 115 -6.03 -2.98 6.24
CA ILE A 115 -4.59 -3.24 6.17
C ILE A 115 -4.11 -3.91 7.45
N LEU A 116 -4.44 -3.36 8.62
CA LEU A 116 -3.99 -3.88 9.91
C LEU A 116 -4.46 -5.32 10.16
N GLU A 117 -5.75 -5.59 9.95
CA GLU A 117 -6.33 -6.93 10.09
C GLU A 117 -5.65 -7.92 9.15
N THR A 118 -5.58 -7.58 7.85
CA THR A 118 -4.98 -8.43 6.82
C THR A 118 -3.50 -8.71 7.12
N VAL A 119 -2.74 -7.69 7.50
CA VAL A 119 -1.31 -7.83 7.83
C VAL A 119 -1.09 -8.74 9.03
N ASN A 120 -2.01 -8.69 10.01
CA ASN A 120 -1.89 -9.41 11.25
C ASN A 120 -2.29 -10.88 11.11
N GLU A 121 -3.34 -11.16 10.33
CA GLU A 121 -3.87 -12.49 10.09
C GLU A 121 -3.09 -13.25 9.01
N GLU A 122 -2.78 -12.58 7.90
CA GLU A 122 -2.17 -13.22 6.73
C GLU A 122 -0.66 -13.01 6.72
N ARG A 123 0.04 -14.01 7.29
CA ARG A 123 1.50 -14.05 7.38
C ARG A 123 2.13 -15.31 6.80
N SER A 124 1.33 -16.33 6.46
CA SER A 124 1.82 -17.65 6.08
C SER A 124 2.53 -17.68 4.72
N HIS A 125 2.25 -16.67 3.87
CA HIS A 125 2.83 -16.49 2.54
C HIS A 125 4.07 -15.58 2.51
N ILE A 126 4.46 -14.98 3.65
CA ILE A 126 5.64 -14.10 3.73
C ILE A 126 6.90 -14.97 3.57
N PRO A 127 7.77 -14.71 2.56
CA PRO A 127 8.98 -15.51 2.36
C PRO A 127 9.98 -15.37 3.52
N PRO A 128 10.87 -16.35 3.74
CA PRO A 128 11.94 -16.21 4.70
C PRO A 128 12.92 -15.10 4.29
N ILE A 129 13.41 -14.33 5.25
CA ILE A 129 14.46 -13.32 5.01
C ILE A 129 15.79 -14.05 4.78
N THR A 130 16.31 -13.97 3.55
CA THR A 130 17.57 -14.62 3.13
C THR A 130 18.73 -13.65 2.94
N THR A 131 18.51 -12.36 3.21
CA THR A 131 19.48 -11.27 2.95
C THR A 131 19.66 -10.40 4.20
N ASN A 132 20.85 -9.80 4.33
CA ASN A 132 21.17 -8.82 5.38
C ASN A 132 20.85 -7.37 4.95
N GLU A 133 20.21 -7.21 3.79
CA GLU A 133 19.80 -5.90 3.29
C GLU A 133 18.63 -5.34 4.09
N SER A 134 18.59 -4.02 4.24
CA SER A 134 17.56 -3.35 5.05
C SER A 134 16.14 -3.63 4.55
N ASN A 135 15.91 -3.66 3.23
CA ASN A 135 14.62 -4.02 2.66
C ASN A 135 14.72 -5.36 1.92
N PRO A 136 14.32 -6.49 2.55
CA PRO A 136 14.45 -7.82 1.96
C PRO A 136 13.41 -8.11 0.88
N PHE A 137 12.31 -7.36 0.82
CA PHE A 137 11.23 -7.57 -0.14
C PHE A 137 11.09 -6.37 -1.09
N PRO A 138 11.41 -6.53 -2.39
CA PRO A 138 11.19 -5.47 -3.36
C PRO A 138 9.70 -5.27 -3.61
N TYR A 139 9.32 -4.06 -4.04
CA TYR A 139 7.96 -3.72 -4.43
C TYR A 139 7.94 -3.06 -5.80
N GLN A 140 6.78 -3.06 -6.44
CA GLN A 140 6.51 -2.32 -7.67
C GLN A 140 5.15 -1.63 -7.54
N ILE A 141 5.08 -0.37 -7.93
CA ILE A 141 3.81 0.37 -8.00
C ILE A 141 3.42 0.47 -9.47
N LEU A 142 2.26 -0.09 -9.81
CA LEU A 142 1.66 0.00 -11.13
C LEU A 142 0.47 0.95 -11.06
N VAL A 143 0.43 1.91 -11.97
CA VAL A 143 -0.67 2.88 -12.04
C VAL A 143 -1.48 2.58 -13.29
N ASN A 144 -2.71 2.11 -13.08
CA ASN A 144 -3.68 1.91 -14.15
C ASN A 144 -4.60 3.12 -14.20
N ALA A 145 -4.43 3.98 -15.22
CA ALA A 145 -5.41 5.02 -15.48
C ALA A 145 -6.66 4.36 -16.10
N ARG A 146 -7.76 4.27 -15.34
CA ARG A 146 -9.09 4.16 -15.96
C ARG A 146 -9.48 5.58 -16.36
N GLY A 147 -9.33 5.88 -17.65
CA GLY A 147 -9.78 7.12 -18.27
C GLY A 147 -11.30 7.22 -18.33
#